data_AF-A0A2D6TR34-F1
#
_entry.id   AF-A0A2D6TR34-F1
#
_cell.length_a   1.000
_cell.length_b   1.000
_cell.length_c   1.000
_cell.angle_alpha   90.00
_cell.angle_beta   90.00
_cell.angle_gamma   90.00
#
_symmetry.space_group_name_H-M   'P 1'
#
loop_
_entity.id
_entity.type
_entity.pdbx_description
1 polymer ?
#
loop_
_entity_poly.entity_id
_entity_poly.type
_entity_poly.pdbx_seq_one_letter_code
_entity_poly.pdbx_strand_id
1 'polypeptide(L)'
;MKKTFFNSVRMACLALSAIAVLGQNAQAAQSSRIAAVVNDEAISFNELNARLKLVMESAGMPDTEDMRQRLSAQIISVLVDESIRM
;
A
#
# COMPACT_ATOMS: atom_id res chain seq x y z
N MET A 1 -4.08 15.69 52.57
CA MET A 1 -4.37 16.38 51.29
C MET A 1 -3.30 16.24 50.18
N LYS A 2 -2.16 15.55 50.37
CA LYS A 2 -1.09 15.45 49.34
C LYS A 2 -1.22 14.27 48.35
N LYS A 3 -2.08 13.29 48.65
CA LYS A 3 -2.24 12.03 47.87
C LYS A 3 -3.05 12.22 46.57
N THR A 4 -3.99 13.16 46.54
CA THR A 4 -4.83 13.43 45.35
C THR A 4 -4.05 14.16 44.26
N PHE A 5 -3.16 15.08 44.64
CA PHE A 5 -2.35 15.87 43.70
C PHE A 5 -1.37 15.00 42.88
N PHE A 6 -0.75 13.99 43.50
CA PHE A 6 0.17 13.09 42.82
C PHE A 6 -0.52 12.13 41.83
N ASN A 7 -1.78 11.75 42.12
CA ASN A 7 -2.57 10.91 41.23
C ASN A 7 -3.07 11.68 40.00
N SER A 8 -3.42 12.96 40.16
CA SER A 8 -3.82 13.83 39.05
C SER A 8 -2.68 14.08 38.05
N VAL A 9 -1.43 14.25 38.53
CA VAL A 9 -0.25 14.42 37.68
C VAL A 9 0.09 13.14 36.92
N ARG A 10 -0.02 11.97 37.56
CA ARG A 10 0.16 10.67 36.87
C ARG A 10 -0.90 10.42 35.80
N MET A 11 -2.15 10.81 36.06
CA MET A 11 -3.24 10.67 35.09
C MET A 11 -3.07 11.62 33.89
N ALA A 12 -2.58 12.84 34.13
CA ALA A 12 -2.27 13.80 33.07
C ALA A 12 -1.13 13.32 32.17
N CYS A 13 -0.06 12.72 32.74
CA CYS A 13 1.01 12.12 31.94
C CYS A 13 0.55 10.91 31.13
N LEU A 14 -0.34 10.07 31.67
CA LEU A 14 -0.92 8.92 30.95
C LEU A 14 -1.80 9.38 29.78
N ALA A 15 -2.58 10.44 29.96
CA ALA A 15 -3.39 11.03 28.92
C ALA A 15 -2.54 11.66 27.79
N LEU A 16 -1.41 12.29 28.15
CA LEU A 16 -0.49 12.87 27.16
C LEU A 16 0.19 11.79 26.30
N SER A 17 0.55 10.64 26.88
CA SER A 17 1.13 9.52 26.12
C SER A 17 0.14 8.84 25.16
N ALA A 18 -1.16 8.86 25.46
CA ALA A 18 -2.19 8.25 24.61
C ALA A 18 -2.39 9.01 23.28
N ILE A 19 -2.15 10.32 23.27
CA ILE A 19 -2.33 11.17 22.07
C ILE A 19 -1.19 10.97 21.07
N ALA A 20 0.02 10.62 21.54
CA ALA A 20 1.19 10.41 20.67
C ALA A 20 1.07 9.19 19.73
N VAL A 21 0.23 8.21 20.09
CA VAL A 21 0.00 7.00 19.27
C VAL A 21 -0.94 7.25 18.09
N LEU A 22 -1.79 8.29 18.15
CA LEU A 22 -2.78 8.56 17.10
C LEU A 22 -2.19 9.22 15.83
N GLY A 23 -0.93 9.67 15.85
CA GLY A 23 -0.30 10.42 14.76
C GLY A 23 0.51 9.59 13.74
N GLN A 24 0.58 8.26 13.88
CA GLN A 24 1.54 7.43 13.12
C GLN A 24 1.03 6.85 11.79
N ASN A 25 -0.17 7.22 11.32
CA ASN A 25 -0.71 6.72 10.04
C ASN A 25 -0.40 7.63 8.84
N ALA A 26 0.80 8.21 8.76
CA ALA A 26 1.29 8.81 7.53
C ALA A 26 2.02 7.74 6.72
N GLN A 27 1.29 6.72 6.27
CA GLN A 27 1.81 5.70 5.36
C GLN A 27 2.12 6.36 4.03
N ALA A 28 3.41 6.58 3.81
CA ALA A 28 4.13 6.80 2.57
C ALA A 28 3.25 6.99 1.33
N ALA A 29 3.15 8.24 0.86
CA ALA A 29 2.88 8.52 -0.55
C ALA A 29 4.06 7.98 -1.37
N GLN A 30 4.10 6.67 -1.57
CA GLN A 30 5.02 6.02 -2.51
C GLN A 30 4.71 6.62 -3.86
N SER A 31 5.70 7.30 -4.45
CA SER A 31 5.63 7.89 -5.79
C SER A 31 5.08 6.86 -6.77
N SER A 32 3.79 6.95 -7.08
CA SER A 32 3.11 6.06 -8.01
C SER A 32 3.72 6.30 -9.39
N ARG A 33 4.61 5.41 -9.83
CA ARG A 33 5.16 5.47 -11.19
C ARG A 33 4.11 4.91 -12.14
N ILE A 34 3.86 5.60 -13.24
CA ILE A 34 2.86 5.18 -14.22
C ILE A 34 3.48 4.07 -15.09
N ALA A 35 2.81 2.92 -15.17
CA ALA A 35 3.21 1.78 -16.00
C ALA A 35 2.61 1.86 -17.41
N ALA A 36 1.38 2.35 -17.54
CA ALA A 36 0.69 2.60 -18.82
C ALA A 36 -0.42 3.65 -18.64
N VAL A 37 -0.79 4.35 -19.72
CA VAL A 37 -1.95 5.26 -19.77
C VAL A 37 -2.89 4.77 -20.87
N VAL A 38 -4.17 4.56 -20.55
CA VAL A 38 -5.20 4.05 -21.47
C VAL A 38 -6.47 4.85 -21.25
N ASN A 39 -7.04 5.47 -22.30
CA ASN A 39 -8.31 6.21 -22.22
C ASN A 39 -8.41 7.16 -21.00
N ASP A 40 -7.36 7.94 -20.75
CA ASP A 40 -7.24 8.87 -19.61
C ASP A 40 -7.08 8.23 -18.21
N GLU A 41 -7.04 6.90 -18.10
CA GLU A 41 -6.73 6.18 -16.86
C GLU A 41 -5.24 5.81 -16.77
N ALA A 42 -4.62 6.12 -15.63
CA ALA A 42 -3.21 5.83 -15.37
C ALA A 42 -3.07 4.53 -14.56
N ILE A 43 -2.55 3.49 -15.19
CA ILE A 43 -2.22 2.22 -14.52
C ILE A 43 -0.92 2.41 -13.73
N SER A 44 -0.98 2.21 -12.41
CA SER A 44 0.19 2.35 -11.52
C SER A 44 1.11 1.13 -11.57
N PHE A 45 2.41 1.35 -11.44
CA PHE A 45 3.40 0.29 -11.22
C PHE A 45 3.10 -0.54 -9.96
N ASN A 46 2.51 0.06 -8.94
CA ASN A 46 2.17 -0.65 -7.71
C ASN A 46 1.06 -1.68 -7.98
N GLU A 47 0.09 -1.31 -8.81
CA GLU A 47 -1.03 -2.18 -9.20
C GLU A 47 -0.57 -3.32 -10.10
N LEU A 48 0.29 -3.01 -11.07
CA LEU A 48 0.96 -4.02 -11.89
C LEU A 48 1.72 -5.03 -11.01
N ASN A 49 2.57 -4.54 -10.09
CA ASN A 49 3.35 -5.40 -9.21
C ASN A 49 2.48 -6.21 -8.24
N ALA A 50 1.41 -5.62 -7.71
CA ALA A 50 0.49 -6.32 -6.83
C ALA A 50 -0.20 -7.49 -7.55
N ARG A 51 -0.71 -7.25 -8.77
CA ARG A 51 -1.34 -8.29 -9.60
C ARG A 51 -0.35 -9.38 -9.97
N LEU A 52 0.85 -8.99 -10.36
CA LEU A 52 1.94 -9.89 -10.75
C LEU A 52 2.39 -10.79 -9.60
N LYS A 53 2.52 -10.24 -8.38
CA LYS A 53 2.82 -11.02 -7.18
C LYS A 53 1.72 -12.04 -6.86
N LEU A 54 0.46 -11.61 -6.93
CA LEU A 54 -0.69 -12.49 -6.67
C LEU A 54 -0.73 -13.65 -7.68
N VAL A 55 -0.54 -13.37 -8.97
CA VAL A 55 -0.51 -14.41 -10.01
C VAL A 55 0.65 -15.39 -9.78
N MET A 56 1.86 -14.91 -9.49
CA MET A 56 3.00 -15.79 -9.25
C MET A 56 2.83 -16.65 -8.01
N GLU A 57 2.35 -16.08 -6.90
CA GLU A 57 2.08 -16.82 -5.66
C GLU A 57 0.95 -17.85 -5.86
N SER A 58 -0.14 -17.48 -6.54
CA SER A 58 -1.27 -18.37 -6.80
C SER A 58 -0.92 -19.53 -7.74
N ALA A 59 -0.02 -19.30 -8.70
CA ALA A 59 0.41 -20.31 -9.66
C ALA A 59 1.60 -21.15 -9.17
N GLY A 60 2.18 -20.83 -8.01
CA GLY A 60 3.42 -21.45 -7.53
C GLY A 60 4.61 -21.25 -8.48
N MET A 61 4.60 -20.17 -9.27
CA MET A 61 5.64 -19.90 -10.25
C MET A 61 6.89 -19.29 -9.60
N PRO A 62 8.09 -19.62 -10.09
CA PRO A 62 9.31 -19.03 -9.57
C PRO A 62 9.41 -17.55 -9.94
N ASP A 63 9.77 -16.71 -8.98
CA ASP A 63 9.97 -15.27 -9.15
C ASP A 63 11.31 -14.97 -9.83
N THR A 64 11.40 -15.30 -11.12
CA THR A 64 12.55 -14.99 -11.98
C THR A 64 12.27 -13.73 -12.81
N GLU A 65 13.32 -12.98 -13.17
CA GLU A 65 13.13 -11.74 -13.96
C GLU A 65 12.54 -12.01 -15.34
N ASP A 66 12.92 -13.11 -16.00
CA ASP A 66 12.34 -13.53 -17.28
C ASP A 66 10.84 -13.77 -17.17
N MET A 67 10.37 -14.41 -16.09
CA MET A 67 8.95 -14.63 -15.85
C MET A 67 8.24 -13.33 -15.53
N ARG A 68 8.85 -12.47 -14.71
CA ARG A 68 8.30 -11.14 -14.41
C ARG A 68 8.11 -10.28 -15.64
N GLN A 69 9.07 -10.24 -16.55
CA GLN A 69 8.98 -9.45 -17.78
C GLN A 69 7.88 -9.94 -18.73
N ARG A 70 7.69 -11.26 -18.82
CA ARG A 70 6.64 -11.85 -19.66
C ARG A 70 5.25 -11.67 -19.05
N LEU A 71 5.12 -11.91 -17.75
CA LEU A 71 3.86 -11.77 -17.02
C LEU A 71 3.44 -10.31 -16.91
N SER A 72 4.39 -9.37 -16.75
CA SER A 72 4.06 -7.95 -16.70
C SER A 72 3.44 -7.48 -18.02
N ALA A 73 3.97 -7.89 -19.17
CA ALA A 73 3.37 -7.59 -20.48
C ALA A 73 1.95 -8.17 -20.59
N GLN A 74 1.74 -9.42 -20.17
CA GLN A 74 0.43 -10.07 -20.16
C GLN A 74 -0.57 -9.32 -19.26
N ILE A 75 -0.15 -8.96 -18.05
CA ILE A 75 -1.01 -8.29 -17.06
C ILE A 75 -1.36 -6.88 -17.52
N ILE A 76 -0.42 -6.12 -18.10
CA ILE A 76 -0.72 -4.81 -18.68
C ILE A 76 -1.82 -4.93 -19.73
N SER A 77 -1.73 -5.91 -20.64
CA SER A 77 -2.79 -6.13 -21.65
C SER A 77 -4.15 -6.43 -21.02
N VAL A 78 -4.19 -7.24 -19.94
CA VAL A 78 -5.44 -7.51 -19.22
C VAL A 78 -5.98 -6.26 -18.53
N LEU A 79 -5.13 -5.46 -17.88
CA LEU A 79 -5.54 -4.22 -17.22
C LEU A 79 -6.05 -3.17 -18.23
N VAL A 80 -5.44 -3.11 -19.42
CA VAL A 80 -5.90 -2.28 -20.55
C VAL A 80 -7.28 -2.75 -21.04
N ASP A 81 -7.49 -4.05 -21.21
CA ASP A 81 -8.78 -4.58 -21.62
C ASP A 81 -9.87 -4.38 -20.55
N GLU A 82 -9.51 -4.49 -19.26
CA GLU A 82 -10.38 -4.16 -18.13
C GLU A 82 -10.79 -2.67 -18.17
N SER A 83 -9.84 -1.75 -18.43
CA SER A 83 -10.12 -0.31 -18.47
C SER A 83 -10.95 0.12 -19.69
N ILE A 84 -10.89 -0.60 -20.82
CA ILE A 84 -11.71 -0.30 -22.02
C ILE A 84 -13.16 -0.75 -21.86
N ARG A 85 -13.42 -1.79 -21.06
CA ARG A 85 -14.76 -2.37 -20.89
C ARG A 85 -15.66 -1.58 -19.94
N MET A 86 -15.08 -0.71 -19.12
CA MET A 86 -15.81 0.17 -18.20
C MET A 86 -16.18 1.49 -18.88
#